data_AF-A0A9Y1FLG7-F1
#
_entry.id   AF-A0A9Y1FLG7-F1
#
_cell.length_a   1.000
_cell.length_b   1.000
_cell.length_c   1.000
_cell.angle_alpha   90.00
_cell.angle_beta   90.00
_cell.angle_gamma   90.00
#
_symmetry.space_group_name_H-M   'P 1'
#
loop_
_entity.id
_entity.type
_entity.pdbx_description
1 polymer ?
#
loop_
_entity_poly.entity_id
_entity_poly.type
_entity_poly.pdbx_seq_one_letter_code
_entity_poly.pdbx_strand_id
1 'polypeptide(L)'
;MEAVVKTLKVRIKNEVLTTRKKERLRRITGRDTRIIEKYVRIIHQNRKKICIRTKKGKIRVHRGKLDDLTLTTSRVKEEERRKTFPHDLKKMFPYCSHNEFQECRDIAVQLYKQWYRPNTTRPPIKRARRQLINGKRFILIHLPKEKNNTLTRWWVGIRDSLDTWKRNTPYHQKLWLPLEMSDFHQKELKKGQIKGLELRYKRSTSEWWVYFQLKVLPPSSFLSDNSSSSLPPAVLGIDLGINIPAAGVLLTPKKKLTIKQIKF
;
A
#
# COMPACT_ATOMS: atom_id res chain seq x y z
N MET A 1 2.97 -17.27 -15.43
CA MET A 1 3.20 -15.84 -15.71
C MET A 1 3.33 -15.08 -14.39
N GLU A 2 4.46 -14.43 -14.14
CA GLU A 2 4.60 -13.58 -12.94
C GLU A 2 3.84 -12.27 -13.14
N ALA A 3 2.96 -11.96 -12.21
CA ALA A 3 2.19 -10.72 -12.28
C ALA A 3 3.03 -9.54 -11.79
N VAL A 4 3.02 -8.45 -12.54
CA VAL A 4 3.75 -7.23 -12.19
C VAL A 4 2.86 -6.34 -11.35
N VAL A 5 3.42 -5.76 -10.29
CA VAL A 5 2.71 -4.76 -9.46
C VAL A 5 3.11 -3.37 -9.92
N LYS A 6 2.16 -2.65 -10.53
CA LYS A 6 2.31 -1.25 -10.94
C LYS A 6 1.66 -0.33 -9.90
N THR A 7 2.24 0.84 -9.66
CA THR A 7 1.63 1.86 -8.80
C THR A 7 1.01 2.98 -9.65
N LEU A 8 -0.27 3.26 -9.48
CA LEU A 8 -0.99 4.36 -10.12
C LEU A 8 -1.28 5.46 -9.10
N LYS A 9 -0.71 6.64 -9.31
CA LYS A 9 -0.84 7.80 -8.40
C LYS A 9 -1.99 8.68 -8.85
N VAL A 10 -2.89 9.02 -7.93
CA VAL A 10 -4.09 9.83 -8.19
C VAL A 10 -4.25 10.86 -7.08
N ARG A 11 -4.53 12.11 -7.43
CA ARG A 11 -4.77 13.19 -6.45
C ARG A 11 -6.17 13.05 -5.85
N ILE A 12 -6.29 13.33 -4.55
CA ILE A 12 -7.58 13.56 -3.91
C ILE A 12 -7.93 15.04 -4.11
N LYS A 13 -9.16 15.33 -4.54
CA LYS A 13 -9.67 16.70 -4.65
C LYS A 13 -9.81 17.29 -3.25
N ASN A 14 -8.73 17.84 -2.73
CA ASN A 14 -8.58 18.25 -1.34
C ASN A 14 -9.35 19.55 -1.06
N GLU A 15 -9.43 20.41 -2.07
CA GLU A 15 -10.12 21.68 -2.09
C GLU A 15 -11.61 21.54 -1.74
N VAL A 16 -12.25 20.47 -2.20
CA VAL A 16 -13.68 20.20 -1.93
C VAL A 16 -13.94 19.38 -0.66
N LEU A 17 -12.90 18.93 0.03
CA LEU A 17 -13.06 18.23 1.30
C LEU A 17 -13.32 19.22 2.43
N THR A 18 -14.39 19.00 3.19
CA THR A 18 -14.65 19.75 4.42
C THR A 18 -13.53 19.55 5.45
N THR A 19 -13.32 20.54 6.31
CA THR A 19 -12.32 20.47 7.41
C THR A 19 -12.50 19.22 8.26
N ARG A 20 -13.76 18.84 8.53
CA ARG A 20 -14.10 17.61 9.25
C ARG A 20 -13.61 16.35 8.53
N LYS A 21 -13.78 16.25 7.21
CA LYS A 21 -13.28 15.10 6.42
C LYS A 21 -11.75 15.06 6.41
N LYS A 22 -11.09 16.21 6.26
CA LYS A 22 -9.61 16.32 6.30
C LYS A 22 -9.05 15.85 7.65
N GLU A 23 -9.64 16.31 8.74
CA GLU A 23 -9.24 15.93 10.09
C GLU A 23 -9.50 14.44 10.36
N ARG A 24 -10.63 13.90 9.91
CA ARG A 24 -10.90 12.45 9.98
C ARG A 24 -9.85 11.63 9.23
N LEU A 25 -9.51 12.01 8.01
CA LEU A 25 -8.48 11.33 7.22
C LEU A 25 -7.13 11.34 7.96
N ARG A 26 -6.77 12.47 8.57
CA ARG A 26 -5.56 12.61 9.40
C ARG A 26 -5.61 11.71 10.64
N ARG A 27 -6.77 11.59 11.31
CA ARG A 27 -6.94 10.73 12.48
C ARG A 27 -6.84 9.24 12.14
N ILE A 28 -7.48 8.81 11.05
CA ILE A 28 -7.42 7.42 10.57
C ILE A 28 -5.97 7.05 10.26
N THR A 29 -5.31 7.84 9.41
CA THR A 29 -3.91 7.60 9.02
C THR A 29 -2.96 7.68 10.22
N GLY A 30 -3.16 8.64 11.13
CA GLY A 30 -2.36 8.80 12.34
C GLY A 30 -2.56 7.68 13.36
N ARG A 31 -3.77 7.14 13.50
CA ARG A 31 -4.03 5.95 14.31
C ARG A 31 -3.31 4.73 13.72
N ASP A 32 -3.52 4.44 12.44
CA ASP A 32 -2.91 3.26 11.80
C ASP A 32 -1.38 3.34 11.86
N THR A 33 -0.80 4.55 11.67
CA THR A 33 0.64 4.78 11.87
C THR A 33 1.10 4.40 13.28
N ARG A 34 0.38 4.83 14.32
CA ARG A 34 0.72 4.49 15.72
C ARG A 34 0.62 2.99 16.00
N ILE A 35 -0.38 2.31 15.43
CA ILE A 35 -0.54 0.86 15.56
C ILE A 35 0.64 0.14 14.88
N ILE A 36 0.99 0.54 13.66
CA ILE A 36 2.13 -0.02 12.91
C ILE A 36 3.44 0.17 13.71
N GLU A 37 3.68 1.37 14.23
CA GLU A 37 4.88 1.65 15.04
C GLU A 37 4.94 0.78 16.30
N LYS A 38 3.79 0.55 16.96
CA LYS A 38 3.71 -0.35 18.12
C LYS A 38 4.03 -1.79 17.73
N TYR A 39 3.46 -2.30 16.64
CA TYR A 39 3.81 -3.62 16.12
C TYR A 39 5.31 -3.75 15.83
N VAL A 40 5.92 -2.76 15.16
CA VAL A 40 7.36 -2.77 14.86
C VAL A 40 8.19 -2.84 16.14
N ARG A 41 7.81 -2.11 17.20
CA ARG A 41 8.48 -2.16 18.51
C ARG A 41 8.34 -3.53 19.17
N ILE A 42 7.13 -4.09 19.19
CA ILE A 42 6.85 -5.40 19.77
C ILE A 42 7.63 -6.50 19.05
N ILE A 43 7.68 -6.43 17.71
CA ILE A 43 8.48 -7.36 16.89
C ILE A 43 9.95 -7.27 17.28
N HIS A 44 10.47 -6.06 17.46
CA HIS A 44 11.86 -5.86 17.82
C HIS A 44 12.20 -6.40 19.22
N GLN A 45 11.36 -6.11 20.21
CA GLN A 45 11.53 -6.58 21.60
C GLN A 45 11.45 -8.10 21.70
N ASN A 46 10.56 -8.72 20.91
CA ASN A 46 10.33 -10.17 20.93
C ASN A 46 11.04 -10.91 19.79
N ARG A 47 12.04 -10.29 19.14
CA ARG A 47 12.66 -10.82 17.91
C ARG A 47 13.20 -12.24 18.07
N LYS A 48 13.75 -12.60 19.23
CA LYS A 48 14.27 -13.96 19.51
C LYS A 48 13.16 -15.02 19.48
N LYS A 49 11.93 -14.66 19.85
CA LYS A 49 10.78 -15.58 19.97
C LYS A 49 9.99 -15.70 18.68
N ILE A 50 9.89 -14.63 17.89
CA ILE A 50 8.97 -14.55 16.74
C ILE A 50 9.66 -14.45 15.37
N CYS A 51 10.95 -14.14 15.32
CA CYS A 51 11.69 -14.03 14.07
C CYS A 51 12.54 -15.27 13.82
N ILE A 52 12.43 -15.81 12.62
CA ILE A 52 13.21 -16.97 12.16
C ILE A 52 14.07 -16.52 10.99
N ARG A 53 15.37 -16.87 11.02
CA ARG A 53 16.24 -16.72 9.85
C ARG A 53 15.98 -17.86 8.88
N THR A 54 15.72 -17.53 7.62
CA THR A 54 15.61 -18.54 6.56
C THR A 54 17.00 -18.98 6.11
N LYS A 55 17.10 -20.14 5.45
CA LYS A 55 18.36 -20.66 4.87
C LYS A 55 19.06 -19.64 3.95
N LYS A 56 18.30 -18.74 3.32
CA LYS A 56 18.80 -17.64 2.47
C LYS A 56 19.16 -16.36 3.24
N GLY A 57 19.34 -16.43 4.55
CA GLY A 57 19.68 -15.28 5.41
C GLY A 57 18.55 -14.25 5.64
N LYS A 58 17.38 -14.41 5.00
CA LYS A 58 16.25 -13.47 5.13
C LYS A 58 15.47 -13.72 6.42
N ILE A 59 15.03 -12.64 7.07
CA ILE A 59 14.20 -12.74 8.28
C ILE A 59 12.73 -12.98 7.95
N ARG A 60 12.12 -13.93 8.65
CA ARG A 60 10.67 -14.20 8.60
C ARG A 60 10.09 -13.95 9.99
N VAL A 61 9.12 -13.04 10.08
CA VAL A 61 8.34 -12.81 11.30
C VAL A 61 7.13 -13.75 11.29
N HIS A 62 6.91 -14.48 12.37
CA HIS A 62 5.77 -15.38 12.53
C HIS A 62 4.51 -14.59 12.91
N ARG A 63 3.51 -14.53 12.01
CA ARG A 63 2.28 -13.75 12.21
C ARG A 63 1.42 -14.26 13.37
N GLY A 64 1.21 -15.58 13.47
CA GLY A 64 0.40 -16.18 14.56
C GLY A 64 0.94 -15.85 15.95
N LYS A 65 2.21 -16.19 16.22
CA LYS A 65 2.92 -15.75 17.44
C LYS A 65 2.89 -14.25 17.71
N LEU A 66 2.85 -13.40 16.68
CA LEU A 66 2.71 -11.95 16.86
C LEU A 66 1.28 -11.58 17.28
N ASP A 67 0.26 -12.22 16.71
CA ASP A 67 -1.13 -12.07 17.17
C ASP A 67 -1.26 -12.55 18.62
N ASP A 68 -0.62 -13.67 18.97
CA ASP A 68 -0.64 -14.20 20.34
C ASP A 68 -0.11 -13.22 21.38
N LEU A 69 0.81 -12.33 20.98
CA LEU A 69 1.35 -11.28 21.84
C LEU A 69 0.49 -10.02 21.87
N THR A 70 -0.38 -9.80 20.86
CA THR A 70 -0.94 -8.47 20.58
C THR A 70 -2.46 -8.38 20.46
N LEU A 71 -3.15 -9.47 20.12
CA LEU A 71 -4.60 -9.50 19.85
C LEU A 71 -5.24 -10.78 20.38
N THR A 72 -6.48 -10.67 20.86
CA THR A 72 -7.41 -11.80 20.96
C THR A 72 -7.75 -12.31 19.56
N THR A 73 -7.64 -13.62 19.35
CA THR A 73 -8.30 -14.29 18.24
C THR A 73 -9.81 -14.28 18.51
N SER A 74 -10.55 -13.45 17.78
CA SER A 74 -11.99 -13.22 18.00
C SER A 74 -12.89 -14.45 17.74
N ARG A 75 -12.31 -15.58 17.31
CA ARG A 75 -13.03 -16.81 16.91
C ARG A 75 -13.05 -17.89 18.00
N VAL A 76 -12.49 -17.59 19.16
CA VAL A 76 -12.36 -18.54 20.26
C VAL A 76 -13.58 -18.39 21.18
N LYS A 77 -14.14 -19.53 21.65
CA LYS A 77 -15.26 -19.57 22.62
C LYS A 77 -14.91 -18.72 23.83
N GLU A 78 -15.91 -18.11 24.47
CA GLU A 78 -15.69 -17.14 25.55
C GLU A 78 -14.86 -17.71 26.71
N GLU A 79 -14.99 -19.00 26.96
CA GLU A 79 -14.23 -19.80 27.95
C GLU A 79 -12.73 -19.94 27.60
N GLU A 80 -12.39 -19.99 26.31
CA GLU A 80 -11.03 -20.14 25.81
C GLU A 80 -10.37 -18.79 25.47
N ARG A 81 -11.11 -17.66 25.62
CA ARG A 81 -10.56 -16.33 25.39
C ARG A 81 -9.55 -15.99 26.49
N ARG A 82 -8.28 -15.92 26.09
CA ARG A 82 -7.21 -15.39 26.95
C ARG A 82 -7.59 -14.00 27.48
N LYS A 83 -7.56 -13.85 28.81
CA LYS A 83 -7.93 -12.61 29.52
C LYS A 83 -6.78 -11.59 29.60
N THR A 84 -5.53 -12.02 29.42
CA THR A 84 -4.34 -11.18 29.55
C THR A 84 -3.42 -11.31 28.34
N PHE A 85 -2.98 -10.17 27.79
CA PHE A 85 -2.01 -10.08 26.69
C PHE A 85 -0.81 -9.24 27.13
N PRO A 86 0.43 -9.67 26.81
CA PRO A 86 1.62 -8.89 27.13
C PRO A 86 1.60 -7.48 26.49
N HIS A 87 1.00 -7.37 25.30
CA HIS A 87 0.89 -6.12 24.56
C HIS A 87 -0.51 -5.94 23.98
N ASP A 88 -1.53 -5.81 24.82
CA ASP A 88 -2.92 -5.67 24.38
C ASP A 88 -3.14 -4.41 23.52
N LEU A 89 -3.08 -4.57 22.20
CA LEU A 89 -3.32 -3.48 21.26
C LEU A 89 -4.79 -3.13 21.16
N LYS A 90 -5.70 -4.05 21.49
CA LYS A 90 -7.14 -3.78 21.49
C LYS A 90 -7.51 -2.85 22.64
N LYS A 91 -6.91 -3.02 23.83
CA LYS A 91 -7.04 -2.06 24.93
C LYS A 91 -6.48 -0.67 24.58
N MET A 92 -5.38 -0.61 23.84
CA MET A 92 -4.78 0.67 23.40
C MET A 92 -5.55 1.35 22.26
N PHE A 93 -6.18 0.57 21.38
CA PHE A 93 -6.92 1.06 20.21
C PHE A 93 -8.29 0.36 20.13
N PRO A 94 -9.20 0.63 21.07
CA PRO A 94 -10.46 -0.11 21.23
C PRO A 94 -11.36 -0.08 20.01
N TYR A 95 -11.32 0.97 19.20
CA TYR A 95 -12.22 1.15 18.04
C TYR A 95 -11.66 0.63 16.72
N CYS A 96 -10.45 0.08 16.77
CA CYS A 96 -9.86 -0.56 15.61
C CYS A 96 -10.44 -1.97 15.47
N SER A 97 -10.97 -2.31 14.30
CA SER A 97 -11.47 -3.67 14.04
C SER A 97 -10.32 -4.66 13.88
N HIS A 98 -10.61 -5.96 14.06
CA HIS A 98 -9.59 -7.00 13.95
C HIS A 98 -8.90 -6.99 12.58
N ASN A 99 -9.66 -6.77 11.48
CA ASN A 99 -9.11 -6.64 10.13
C ASN A 99 -8.11 -5.48 10.00
N GLU A 100 -8.36 -4.36 10.67
CA GLU A 100 -7.49 -3.19 10.65
C GLU A 100 -6.18 -3.45 11.39
N PHE A 101 -6.23 -4.17 12.51
CA PHE A 101 -5.02 -4.60 13.19
C PHE A 101 -4.21 -5.58 12.34
N GLN A 102 -4.85 -6.56 11.69
CA GLN A 102 -4.16 -7.51 10.81
C GLN A 102 -3.44 -6.81 9.66
N GLU A 103 -4.05 -5.77 9.07
CA GLU A 103 -3.40 -4.95 8.05
C GLU A 103 -2.22 -4.16 8.60
N CYS A 104 -2.41 -3.48 9.73
CA CYS A 104 -1.32 -2.74 10.39
C CYS A 104 -0.17 -3.68 10.76
N ARG A 105 -0.46 -4.89 11.21
CA ARG A 105 0.51 -5.95 11.49
C ARG A 105 1.26 -6.36 10.22
N ASP A 106 0.55 -6.62 9.13
CA ASP A 106 1.19 -7.05 7.88
C ASP A 106 2.11 -5.98 7.30
N ILE A 107 1.72 -4.71 7.39
CA ILE A 107 2.57 -3.56 7.05
C ILE A 107 3.78 -3.50 7.99
N ALA A 108 3.58 -3.62 9.30
CA ALA A 108 4.67 -3.61 10.28
C ALA A 108 5.68 -4.74 10.04
N VAL A 109 5.21 -5.95 9.71
CA VAL A 109 6.05 -7.09 9.34
C VAL A 109 6.84 -6.81 8.07
N GLN A 110 6.22 -6.22 7.04
CA GLN A 110 6.91 -5.84 5.82
C GLN A 110 7.99 -4.78 6.07
N LEU A 111 7.66 -3.72 6.82
CA LEU A 111 8.60 -2.67 7.21
C LEU A 111 9.77 -3.23 8.00
N TYR A 112 9.49 -4.09 8.99
CA TYR A 112 10.52 -4.71 9.80
C TYR A 112 11.47 -5.57 8.96
N LYS A 113 10.94 -6.38 8.03
CA LYS A 113 11.75 -7.20 7.13
C LYS A 113 12.65 -6.35 6.22
N GLN A 114 12.11 -5.28 5.64
CA GLN A 114 12.85 -4.42 4.71
C GLN A 114 14.05 -3.73 5.37
N TRP A 115 13.90 -3.36 6.64
CA TRP A 115 14.89 -2.54 7.37
C TRP A 115 15.55 -3.31 8.52
N TYR A 116 15.44 -4.65 8.52
CA TYR A 116 16.02 -5.47 9.56
C TYR A 116 17.54 -5.35 9.55
N ARG A 117 18.12 -5.07 10.71
CA ARG A 117 19.57 -5.09 10.95
C ARG A 117 19.85 -5.97 12.16
N PRO A 118 20.71 -6.98 12.09
CA PRO A 118 20.89 -7.95 13.17
C PRO A 118 21.49 -7.32 14.44
N ASN A 119 22.38 -6.34 14.29
CA ASN A 119 23.12 -5.76 15.42
C ASN A 119 22.51 -4.44 15.93
N THR A 120 21.29 -4.10 15.51
CA THR A 120 20.66 -2.86 15.97
C THR A 120 19.90 -3.07 17.27
N THR A 121 20.07 -2.14 18.20
CA THR A 121 19.30 -2.00 19.45
C THR A 121 18.01 -1.21 19.25
N ARG A 122 17.87 -0.51 18.11
CA ARG A 122 16.72 0.34 17.81
C ARG A 122 15.81 -0.32 16.78
N PRO A 123 14.48 -0.32 16.98
CA PRO A 123 13.55 -0.79 15.98
C PRO A 123 13.64 0.06 14.70
N PRO A 124 13.46 -0.52 13.51
CA PRO A 124 13.47 0.23 12.26
C PRO A 124 12.17 1.01 12.06
N ILE A 125 12.03 2.11 12.82
CA ILE A 125 10.89 3.00 12.72
C ILE A 125 11.24 4.10 11.70
N LYS A 126 11.01 3.84 10.42
CA LYS A 126 10.73 4.95 9.51
C LYS A 126 9.28 5.35 9.76
N ARG A 127 8.99 6.66 9.90
CA ARG A 127 7.63 7.20 9.94
C ARG A 127 6.91 6.86 8.64
N ALA A 128 6.40 5.63 8.55
CA ALA A 128 5.63 5.20 7.42
C ALA A 128 4.26 5.85 7.56
N ARG A 129 4.11 7.05 7.00
CA ARG A 129 2.78 7.62 6.69
C ARG A 129 2.14 6.90 5.49
N ARG A 130 2.51 5.64 5.29
CA ARG A 130 2.10 4.78 4.20
C ARG A 130 1.00 3.91 4.76
N GLN A 131 -0.25 4.36 4.67
CA GLN A 131 -1.36 3.51 5.04
C GLN A 131 -1.69 2.64 3.85
N LEU A 132 -1.17 1.41 3.83
CA LEU A 132 -1.61 0.41 2.87
C LEU A 132 -2.99 -0.08 3.30
N ILE A 133 -3.97 0.04 2.42
CA ILE A 133 -5.34 -0.39 2.67
C ILE A 133 -5.64 -1.49 1.67
N ASN A 134 -6.03 -2.66 2.17
CA ASN A 134 -6.37 -3.79 1.31
C ASN A 134 -7.76 -3.58 0.65
N GLY A 135 -8.06 -4.40 -0.36
CA GLY A 135 -9.34 -4.35 -1.08
C GLY A 135 -10.60 -4.56 -0.22
N LYS A 136 -10.49 -5.00 1.05
CA LYS A 136 -11.63 -5.18 1.95
C LYS A 136 -11.98 -3.90 2.73
N ARG A 137 -11.05 -2.94 2.80
CA ARG A 137 -11.20 -1.69 3.56
C ARG A 137 -11.39 -0.45 2.71
N PHE A 138 -11.29 -0.57 1.40
CA PHE A 138 -11.70 0.49 0.50
C PHE A 138 -12.64 -0.03 -0.58
N ILE A 139 -13.39 0.89 -1.15
CA ILE A 139 -14.15 0.68 -2.38
C ILE A 139 -13.83 1.83 -3.32
N LEU A 140 -13.61 1.51 -4.58
CA LEU A 140 -13.50 2.49 -5.65
C LEU A 140 -14.81 2.45 -6.43
N ILE A 141 -15.49 3.59 -6.54
CA ILE A 141 -16.75 3.70 -7.28
C ILE A 141 -16.60 4.73 -8.38
N HIS A 142 -17.13 4.39 -9.55
CA HIS A 142 -17.39 5.30 -10.65
C HIS A 142 -18.88 5.64 -10.67
N LEU A 143 -19.23 6.86 -10.27
CA LEU A 143 -20.60 7.37 -10.29
C LEU A 143 -20.89 8.04 -11.65
N PRO A 144 -22.10 7.86 -12.21
CA PRO A 144 -22.54 8.59 -13.40
C PRO A 144 -22.57 10.10 -13.12
N LYS A 145 -22.40 10.88 -14.18
CA LYS A 145 -22.42 12.34 -14.14
C LYS A 145 -23.88 12.81 -14.10
N GLU A 146 -24.53 12.66 -12.95
CA GLU A 146 -25.90 13.16 -12.76
C GLU A 146 -25.89 14.68 -12.53
N LYS A 147 -27.05 15.34 -12.74
CA LYS A 147 -27.24 16.78 -12.49
C LYS A 147 -26.77 17.23 -11.09
N ASN A 148 -26.76 16.31 -10.12
CA ASN A 148 -26.40 16.58 -8.72
C ASN A 148 -24.95 16.22 -8.33
N ASN A 149 -24.16 15.57 -9.21
CA ASN A 149 -22.78 15.18 -8.91
C ASN A 149 -21.80 15.83 -9.90
N THR A 150 -21.60 17.13 -9.75
CA THR A 150 -20.67 17.94 -10.57
C THR A 150 -19.21 17.79 -10.12
N LEU A 151 -18.97 17.23 -8.93
CA LEU A 151 -17.68 17.30 -8.26
C LEU A 151 -16.65 16.29 -8.79
N THR A 152 -17.00 15.02 -8.90
CA THR A 152 -16.18 14.01 -9.58
C THR A 152 -16.98 12.74 -9.86
N ARG A 153 -16.58 12.02 -10.91
CA ARG A 153 -17.13 10.69 -11.23
C ARG A 153 -16.47 9.59 -10.38
N TRP A 154 -15.24 9.81 -9.90
CA TRP A 154 -14.46 8.77 -9.22
C TRP A 154 -14.30 9.04 -7.74
N TRP A 155 -14.73 8.09 -6.92
CA TRP A 155 -14.71 8.20 -5.47
C TRP A 155 -14.05 6.98 -4.85
N VAL A 156 -13.20 7.21 -3.84
CA VAL A 156 -12.72 6.14 -2.99
C VAL A 156 -13.34 6.26 -1.60
N GLY A 157 -14.06 5.21 -1.20
CA GLY A 157 -14.62 5.10 0.14
C GLY A 157 -13.71 4.26 1.01
N ILE A 158 -13.11 4.85 2.04
CA ILE A 158 -12.23 4.14 2.99
C ILE A 158 -13.02 3.84 4.25
N ARG A 159 -12.90 2.64 4.80
CA ARG A 159 -13.55 2.25 6.05
C ARG A 159 -13.18 3.21 7.19
N ASP A 160 -14.19 3.88 7.74
CA ASP A 160 -14.11 4.80 8.86
C ASP A 160 -14.56 4.09 10.14
N SER A 161 -13.57 3.58 10.87
CA SER A 161 -13.76 2.94 12.18
C SER A 161 -13.77 3.94 13.33
N LEU A 162 -13.64 5.25 13.08
CA LEU A 162 -13.81 6.27 14.12
C LEU A 162 -15.30 6.57 14.37
N ASP A 163 -16.18 6.35 13.38
CA ASP A 163 -17.62 6.63 13.51
C ASP A 163 -18.42 5.55 14.21
N THR A 164 -17.90 4.33 14.21
CA THR A 164 -18.51 3.19 14.91
C THR A 164 -18.52 3.43 16.42
N TRP A 165 -17.51 4.13 16.94
CA TRP A 165 -17.43 4.56 18.34
C TRP A 165 -18.55 5.52 18.74
N LYS A 166 -18.83 6.54 17.93
CA LYS A 166 -19.82 7.58 18.28
C LYS A 166 -21.26 7.10 18.15
N ARG A 167 -21.51 6.12 17.28
CA ARG A 167 -22.87 5.70 16.89
C ARG A 167 -23.28 4.36 17.48
N ASN A 168 -22.40 3.69 18.23
CA ASN A 168 -22.61 2.34 18.75
C ASN A 168 -23.17 1.36 17.69
N THR A 169 -22.67 1.48 16.45
CA THR A 169 -23.13 0.66 15.33
C THR A 169 -22.16 -0.51 15.12
N PRO A 170 -22.64 -1.69 14.68
CA PRO A 170 -21.76 -2.79 14.32
C PRO A 170 -21.08 -2.57 12.95
N TYR A 171 -21.59 -1.63 12.15
CA TYR A 171 -21.14 -1.39 10.77
C TYR A 171 -20.25 -0.15 10.66
N HIS A 172 -19.06 -0.33 10.09
CA HIS A 172 -18.18 0.79 9.78
C HIS A 172 -18.71 1.62 8.60
N GLN A 173 -18.78 2.93 8.80
CA GLN A 173 -19.07 3.86 7.71
C GLN A 173 -17.88 3.97 6.76
N LYS A 174 -18.06 4.69 5.66
CA LYS A 174 -16.99 4.99 4.71
C LYS A 174 -16.72 6.48 4.68
N LEU A 175 -15.46 6.86 4.79
CA LEU A 175 -14.96 8.18 4.45
C LEU A 175 -14.78 8.25 2.93
N TRP A 176 -15.70 8.92 2.26
CA TRP A 176 -15.66 9.13 0.82
C TRP A 176 -14.74 10.29 0.44
N LEU A 177 -13.74 9.97 -0.38
CA LEU A 177 -12.73 10.89 -0.89
C LEU A 177 -12.89 11.02 -2.42
N PRO A 178 -13.11 12.23 -2.94
CA PRO A 178 -13.20 12.46 -4.36
C PRO A 178 -11.82 12.41 -5.02
N LEU A 179 -11.73 11.75 -6.17
CA LEU A 179 -10.49 11.58 -6.93
C LEU A 179 -10.45 12.47 -8.16
N GLU A 180 -9.24 12.90 -8.51
CA GLU A 180 -8.93 13.60 -9.75
C GLU A 180 -8.37 12.61 -10.77
N MET A 181 -9.28 11.95 -11.49
CA MET A 181 -8.96 10.91 -12.46
C MET A 181 -8.93 11.48 -13.88
N SER A 182 -7.81 11.31 -14.59
CA SER A 182 -7.69 11.58 -16.03
C SER A 182 -8.00 10.32 -16.84
N ASP A 183 -8.09 10.46 -18.16
CA ASP A 183 -8.26 9.31 -19.07
C ASP A 183 -7.11 8.32 -18.99
N PHE A 184 -5.89 8.81 -18.72
CA PHE A 184 -4.74 7.96 -18.43
C PHE A 184 -5.01 7.06 -17.22
N HIS A 185 -5.46 7.64 -16.09
CA HIS A 185 -5.75 6.85 -14.89
C HIS A 185 -6.83 5.79 -15.15
N GLN A 186 -7.87 6.13 -15.91
CA GLN A 186 -8.93 5.20 -16.28
C GLN A 186 -8.43 4.05 -17.16
N LYS A 187 -7.62 4.35 -18.17
CA LYS A 187 -7.00 3.33 -19.04
C LYS A 187 -6.11 2.39 -18.23
N GLU A 188 -5.33 2.92 -17.28
CA GLU A 188 -4.46 2.09 -16.43
C GLU A 188 -5.24 1.22 -15.44
N LEU A 189 -6.32 1.72 -14.85
CA LEU A 189 -7.19 0.90 -14.00
C LEU A 189 -7.83 -0.26 -14.76
N LYS A 190 -8.16 -0.09 -16.05
CA LYS A 190 -8.71 -1.17 -16.88
C LYS A 190 -7.70 -2.28 -17.18
N LYS A 191 -6.39 -1.97 -17.17
CA LYS A 191 -5.32 -2.93 -17.47
C LYS A 191 -5.00 -3.90 -16.33
N GLY A 192 -5.46 -3.63 -15.11
CA GLY A 192 -5.05 -4.41 -13.94
C GLY A 192 -6.05 -4.42 -12.81
N GLN A 193 -5.88 -5.39 -11.92
CA GLN A 193 -6.73 -5.52 -10.73
C GLN A 193 -6.12 -4.74 -9.56
N ILE A 194 -6.89 -3.84 -8.95
CA ILE A 194 -6.47 -3.15 -7.73
C ILE A 194 -6.35 -4.17 -6.59
N LYS A 195 -5.17 -4.26 -5.96
CA LYS A 195 -4.91 -5.11 -4.79
C LYS A 195 -4.94 -4.35 -3.48
N GLY A 196 -4.55 -3.08 -3.54
CA GLY A 196 -4.47 -2.20 -2.40
C GLY A 196 -4.41 -0.76 -2.84
N LEU A 197 -4.52 0.15 -1.89
CA LEU A 197 -4.16 1.54 -2.08
C LEU A 197 -3.25 2.01 -0.96
N GLU A 198 -2.46 3.03 -1.21
CA GLU A 198 -1.68 3.72 -0.20
C GLU A 198 -2.08 5.19 -0.13
N LEU A 199 -2.46 5.67 1.05
CA LEU A 199 -2.69 7.09 1.29
C LEU A 199 -1.38 7.79 1.65
N ARG A 200 -1.12 8.94 1.02
CA ARG A 200 0.00 9.82 1.37
C ARG A 200 -0.44 11.26 1.51
N TYR A 201 0.03 11.90 2.58
CA TYR A 201 -0.07 13.35 2.75
C TYR A 201 1.25 14.01 2.35
N LYS A 202 1.21 14.86 1.32
CA LYS A 202 2.34 15.68 0.90
C LYS A 202 2.29 17.00 1.64
N ARG A 203 3.17 17.16 2.63
CA ARG A 203 3.24 18.37 3.48
C ARG A 203 3.50 19.64 2.68
N SER A 204 4.37 19.58 1.67
CA SER A 204 4.77 20.77 0.92
C SER A 204 3.63 21.37 0.10
N THR A 205 2.67 20.57 -0.35
CA THR A 205 1.49 21.05 -1.08
C THR A 205 0.21 20.98 -0.24
N SER A 206 0.30 20.47 0.99
CA SER A 206 -0.86 20.16 1.85
C SER A 206 -1.94 19.31 1.16
N GLU A 207 -1.52 18.38 0.31
CA GLU A 207 -2.40 17.54 -0.49
C GLU A 207 -2.39 16.08 -0.06
N TRP A 208 -3.55 15.44 -0.22
CA TRP A 208 -3.68 14.00 -0.11
C TRP A 208 -3.63 13.33 -1.47
N TRP A 209 -2.95 12.20 -1.52
CA TRP A 209 -2.75 11.39 -2.72
C TRP A 209 -3.07 9.93 -2.42
N VAL A 210 -3.67 9.26 -3.40
CA VAL A 210 -3.90 7.81 -3.41
C VAL A 210 -2.95 7.16 -4.39
N TYR A 211 -2.28 6.11 -3.95
CA TYR A 211 -1.39 5.30 -4.78
C TYR A 211 -2.01 3.91 -4.88
N PHE A 212 -2.72 3.62 -5.97
CA PHE A 212 -3.30 2.30 -6.21
C PHE A 212 -2.20 1.29 -6.59
N GLN A 213 -2.23 0.13 -5.96
CA GLN A 213 -1.37 -1.00 -6.32
C GLN A 213 -2.14 -1.92 -7.28
N LEU A 214 -1.76 -1.87 -8.55
CA LEU A 214 -2.38 -2.63 -9.63
C LEU A 214 -1.56 -3.90 -9.87
N LYS A 215 -2.23 -5.06 -9.79
CA LYS A 215 -1.70 -6.30 -10.33
C LYS A 215 -2.03 -6.33 -11.82
N VAL A 216 -1.02 -6.17 -12.65
CA VAL A 216 -1.13 -6.21 -14.11
C VAL A 216 -0.54 -7.55 -14.56
N LEU A 217 -1.29 -8.27 -15.40
CA LEU A 217 -0.74 -9.40 -16.11
C LEU A 217 0.06 -8.85 -17.30
N PRO A 218 1.33 -9.24 -17.49
CA PRO A 218 2.02 -8.88 -18.71
C PRO A 218 1.19 -9.36 -19.91
N PRO A 219 1.03 -8.54 -20.96
CA PRO A 219 0.28 -8.97 -22.12
C PRO A 219 0.92 -10.23 -22.69
N SER A 220 0.07 -11.20 -23.05
CA SER A 220 0.47 -12.50 -23.60
C SER A 220 1.36 -12.38 -24.84
N SER A 221 1.31 -11.24 -25.54
CA SER A 221 2.13 -10.90 -26.71
C SER A 221 3.63 -10.77 -26.44
N PHE A 222 4.09 -10.71 -25.18
CA PHE A 222 5.54 -10.75 -24.88
C PHE A 222 6.12 -12.17 -24.93
N LEU A 223 5.28 -13.21 -24.99
CA LEU A 223 5.67 -14.61 -24.99
C LEU A 223 5.11 -15.39 -26.18
N SER A 224 4.36 -14.76 -27.08
CA SER A 224 4.13 -15.37 -28.37
C SER A 224 5.45 -15.32 -29.14
N ASP A 225 6.18 -16.45 -29.16
CA ASP A 225 7.20 -16.76 -30.17
C ASP A 225 6.65 -16.63 -31.61
N ASN A 226 5.35 -16.36 -31.77
CA ASN A 226 4.66 -16.10 -33.01
C ASN A 226 4.69 -14.64 -33.46
N SER A 227 5.63 -13.79 -33.01
CA SER A 227 5.97 -12.64 -33.83
C SER A 227 6.85 -13.12 -34.97
N SER A 228 6.20 -13.53 -36.07
CA SER A 228 6.74 -13.54 -37.43
C SER A 228 7.10 -12.12 -37.89
N SER A 229 7.75 -11.34 -37.03
CA SER A 229 8.47 -10.15 -37.40
C SER A 229 9.69 -10.65 -38.15
N SER A 230 9.68 -10.55 -39.48
CA SER A 230 10.85 -10.79 -40.33
C SER A 230 12.02 -9.85 -40.01
N LEU A 231 11.81 -8.88 -39.11
CA LEU A 231 12.83 -7.95 -38.67
C LEU A 231 13.67 -8.56 -37.54
N PRO A 232 15.00 -8.34 -37.57
CA PRO A 232 15.90 -8.87 -36.55
C PRO A 232 15.66 -8.21 -35.18
N PRO A 233 15.90 -8.92 -34.07
CA PRO A 233 15.67 -8.40 -32.71
C PRO A 233 16.56 -7.18 -32.42
N ALA A 234 15.97 -6.13 -31.85
CA ALA A 234 16.71 -4.94 -31.42
C ALA A 234 16.76 -4.84 -29.90
N VAL A 235 17.92 -4.45 -29.35
CA VAL A 235 18.14 -4.28 -27.90
C VAL A 235 18.39 -2.80 -27.61
N LEU A 236 17.57 -2.21 -26.74
CA LEU A 236 17.80 -0.86 -26.22
C LEU A 236 18.50 -0.96 -24.86
N GLY A 237 19.80 -0.67 -24.83
CA GLY A 237 20.55 -0.48 -23.60
C GLY A 237 20.34 0.95 -23.09
N ILE A 238 19.98 1.10 -21.81
CA ILE A 238 19.88 2.41 -21.16
C ILE A 238 20.85 2.41 -19.99
N ASP A 239 21.82 3.30 -20.04
CA ASP A 239 22.79 3.53 -18.97
C ASP A 239 22.51 4.87 -18.27
N LEU A 240 22.64 4.88 -16.95
CA LEU A 240 22.44 6.08 -16.12
C LEU A 240 23.80 6.49 -15.56
N GLY A 241 24.42 7.48 -16.20
CA GLY A 241 25.75 7.96 -15.84
C GLY A 241 25.73 9.03 -14.75
N ILE A 242 26.87 9.24 -14.08
CA ILE A 242 27.03 10.28 -13.05
C ILE A 242 26.91 11.70 -13.65
N ASN A 243 27.39 11.90 -14.88
CA ASN A 243 27.39 13.20 -15.57
C ASN A 243 26.47 13.25 -16.80
N ILE A 244 25.65 12.22 -17.04
CA ILE A 244 24.70 12.15 -18.17
C ILE A 244 23.36 11.65 -17.64
N PRO A 245 22.24 12.37 -17.83
CA PRO A 245 20.94 12.00 -17.26
C PRO A 245 20.48 10.58 -17.63
N ALA A 246 20.66 10.20 -18.90
CA ALA A 246 20.62 8.82 -19.38
C ALA A 246 21.26 8.74 -20.78
N ALA A 247 21.95 7.64 -21.07
CA ALA A 247 22.45 7.30 -22.40
C ALA A 247 21.69 6.09 -22.93
N GLY A 248 21.06 6.23 -24.10
CA GLY A 248 20.41 5.12 -24.80
C GLY A 248 21.24 4.64 -25.98
N VAL A 249 21.44 3.32 -26.09
CA VAL A 249 22.05 2.67 -27.25
C VAL A 249 21.08 1.64 -27.82
N LEU A 250 20.68 1.83 -29.08
CA LEU A 250 19.90 0.83 -29.80
C LEU A 250 20.86 -0.06 -30.63
N LEU A 251 20.88 -1.34 -30.29
CA LEU A 251 21.64 -2.38 -30.97
C LEU A 251 20.71 -3.22 -31.83
N THR A 252 21.15 -3.53 -33.03
CA THR A 252 20.56 -4.57 -33.88
C THR A 252 21.64 -5.59 -34.22
N PRO A 253 21.31 -6.80 -34.73
CA PRO A 253 22.30 -7.82 -35.02
C PRO A 253 23.30 -7.42 -36.11
N LYS A 254 22.95 -6.40 -36.92
CA LYS A 254 23.80 -5.92 -38.02
C LYS A 254 24.56 -4.64 -37.70
N LYS A 255 24.02 -3.73 -36.86
CA LYS A 255 24.65 -2.43 -36.54
C LYS A 255 24.23 -1.86 -35.18
N LYS A 256 25.12 -1.07 -34.57
CA LYS A 256 24.80 -0.07 -33.53
C LYS A 256 24.23 1.16 -34.23
N LEU A 257 22.94 1.43 -34.05
CA LEU A 257 22.23 2.40 -34.91
C LEU A 257 22.30 3.83 -34.39
N THR A 258 22.34 4.06 -33.08
CA THR A 258 22.41 5.44 -32.54
C THR A 258 22.83 5.46 -31.07
N ILE A 259 23.65 6.45 -30.69
CA ILE A 259 23.81 6.91 -29.30
C ILE A 259 22.99 8.19 -29.18
N LYS A 260 21.95 8.21 -28.35
CA LYS A 260 21.24 9.44 -28.01
C LYS A 260 21.38 9.71 -26.52
N GLN A 261 21.85 10.90 -26.18
CA GLN A 261 21.67 11.43 -24.83
C GLN A 261 20.18 11.73 -24.64
N ILE A 262 19.58 11.08 -23.65
CA ILE A 262 18.20 11.34 -23.25
C ILE A 262 18.27 12.48 -22.26
N LYS A 263 17.84 13.68 -22.70
CA LYS A 263 17.65 14.82 -21.80
C LYS A 263 16.26 14.67 -21.16
N PHE A 264 16.20 14.74 -19.83
CA PHE A 264 14.95 14.77 -19.07
C PHE A 264 14.55 16.20 -18.75
#